data_AF-A0A6B3RNU8-F1
#
_entry.id   AF-A0A6B3RNU8-F1
#
_cell.length_a   1.000
_cell.length_b   1.000
_cell.length_c   1.000
_cell.angle_alpha   90.00
_cell.angle_beta   90.00
_cell.angle_gamma   90.00
#
_symmetry.space_group_name_H-M   'P 1'
#
loop_
_entity.id
_entity.type
_entity.pdbx_description
1 polymer ?
#
loop_
_entity_poly.entity_id
_entity_poly.type
_entity_poly.pdbx_seq_one_letter_code
_entity_poly.pdbx_strand_id
1 'polypeptide(L)'
;MFKTVFCAAIISSSVLLPAPSSAQTVAFDANAVRTACATSSLECLAAVRAAIAGLRQAGLSIAALNTQLGILAGTALGAAAALPAAERTALANVLREIAAASTNSDQIASLTSLAAQLEADAASVDLTAVAQAFSAN
;
A
#
# COMPACT_ATOMS: atom_id res chain seq x y z
N MET A 1 26.40 -35.94 61.71
CA MET A 1 24.96 -36.12 61.38
C MET A 1 24.73 -35.64 59.96
N PHE A 2 24.27 -36.54 59.09
CA PHE A 2 23.86 -36.31 57.70
C PHE A 2 22.58 -35.45 57.61
N LYS A 3 22.41 -34.62 56.56
CA LYS A 3 21.29 -34.71 55.57
C LYS A 3 21.37 -33.61 54.48
N THR A 4 21.91 -34.00 53.32
CA THR A 4 21.43 -33.88 51.92
C THR A 4 20.45 -32.77 51.42
N VAL A 5 20.58 -32.50 50.09
CA VAL A 5 19.54 -32.15 49.05
C VAL A 5 19.31 -30.64 48.81
N PHE A 6 19.30 -30.03 47.61
CA PHE A 6 19.27 -30.47 46.19
C PHE A 6 19.67 -29.29 45.25
N CYS A 7 20.26 -29.59 44.10
CA CYS A 7 20.37 -28.69 42.94
C CYS A 7 19.00 -28.36 42.34
N ALA A 8 18.81 -27.13 41.85
CA ALA A 8 18.01 -26.90 40.64
C ALA A 8 18.41 -25.56 40.00
N ALA A 9 19.06 -25.68 38.83
CA ALA A 9 19.29 -24.60 37.90
C ALA A 9 17.95 -24.05 37.39
N ILE A 10 17.76 -22.74 37.45
CA ILE A 10 16.78 -22.07 36.59
C ILE A 10 17.58 -21.35 35.52
N ILE A 11 17.77 -22.08 34.43
CA ILE A 11 18.18 -21.56 33.14
C ILE A 11 17.03 -20.64 32.70
N SER A 12 17.20 -19.32 32.90
CA SER A 12 16.31 -18.34 32.30
C SER A 12 16.54 -18.35 30.80
N SER A 13 15.82 -19.23 30.11
CA SER A 13 15.68 -19.22 28.67
C SER A 13 15.16 -17.85 28.24
N SER A 14 16.06 -16.99 27.76
CA SER A 14 15.70 -15.82 26.99
C SER A 14 15.04 -16.32 25.72
N VAL A 15 13.72 -16.42 25.74
CA VAL A 15 12.93 -16.64 24.54
C VAL A 15 13.26 -15.47 23.62
N LEU A 16 14.07 -15.73 22.58
CA LEU A 16 14.09 -14.94 21.36
C LEU A 16 12.64 -14.98 20.85
N LEU A 17 11.82 -14.03 21.28
CA LEU A 17 10.62 -13.73 20.53
C LEU A 17 11.11 -13.19 19.19
N PRO A 18 10.80 -13.85 18.05
CA PRO A 18 10.98 -13.19 16.77
C PRO A 18 10.17 -11.91 16.86
N ALA A 19 10.84 -10.76 16.72
CA ALA A 19 10.15 -9.50 16.53
C ALA A 19 9.12 -9.70 15.42
N PRO A 20 7.85 -9.28 15.60
CA PRO A 20 6.91 -9.35 14.50
C PRO A 20 7.51 -8.56 13.34
N SER A 21 7.74 -9.23 12.21
CA SER A 21 8.20 -8.66 10.94
C SER A 21 7.14 -7.74 10.32
N SER A 22 6.60 -6.81 11.10
CA SER A 22 5.57 -5.84 10.71
C SER A 22 6.16 -4.43 10.78
N ALA A 23 7.25 -4.23 10.08
CA ALA A 23 7.77 -2.91 9.77
C ALA A 23 8.51 -3.00 8.43
N GLN A 24 7.82 -3.47 7.39
CA GLN A 24 8.24 -3.08 6.05
C GLN A 24 7.98 -1.57 5.97
N THR A 25 9.02 -0.79 6.21
CA THR A 25 8.98 0.67 6.09
C THR A 25 8.41 0.99 4.72
N VAL A 26 7.16 1.47 4.70
CA VAL A 26 6.53 1.95 3.47
C VAL A 26 7.46 3.01 2.90
N ALA A 27 7.97 2.77 1.70
CA ALA A 27 9.08 3.57 1.14
C ALA A 27 8.63 4.94 0.61
N PHE A 28 7.41 5.35 0.95
CA PHE A 28 6.81 6.64 0.64
C PHE A 28 5.97 7.14 1.83
N ASP A 29 5.75 8.45 1.90
CA ASP A 29 4.87 9.05 2.90
C ASP A 29 3.39 8.78 2.55
N ALA A 30 2.83 7.72 3.11
CA ALA A 30 1.44 7.35 2.91
C ALA A 30 0.45 8.39 3.44
N ASN A 31 0.84 9.21 4.42
CA ASN A 31 -0.03 10.27 4.94
C ASN A 31 -0.11 11.43 3.94
N ALA A 32 1.02 11.82 3.36
CA ALA A 32 1.04 12.84 2.31
C ALA A 32 0.19 12.43 1.10
N VAL A 33 0.31 11.17 0.65
CA VAL A 33 -0.54 10.63 -0.44
C VAL A 33 -2.01 10.66 -0.05
N ARG A 34 -2.37 10.21 1.16
CA ARG A 34 -3.75 10.21 1.63
C ARG A 34 -4.35 11.61 1.65
N THR A 35 -3.62 12.60 2.18
CA THR A 35 -4.09 13.99 2.23
C THR A 35 -4.28 14.55 0.83
N ALA A 36 -3.32 14.35 -0.07
CA ALA A 36 -3.42 14.82 -1.45
C ALA A 36 -4.59 14.18 -2.20
N CYS A 37 -4.76 12.86 -2.07
CA CYS A 37 -5.83 12.09 -2.71
C CYS A 37 -7.22 12.31 -2.11
N ALA A 38 -7.31 12.84 -0.89
CA ALA A 38 -8.57 13.33 -0.33
C ALA A 38 -8.90 14.77 -0.75
N THR A 39 -7.93 15.51 -1.32
CA THR A 39 -8.09 16.92 -1.68
C THR A 39 -8.56 17.09 -3.12
N SER A 40 -7.86 16.50 -4.08
CA SER A 40 -8.25 16.50 -5.50
C SER A 40 -7.52 15.42 -6.28
N SER A 41 -8.03 15.05 -7.45
CA SER A 41 -7.38 14.12 -8.37
C SER A 41 -6.00 14.62 -8.86
N LEU A 42 -5.84 15.94 -9.01
CA LEU A 42 -4.61 16.54 -9.51
C LEU A 42 -3.49 16.53 -8.45
N GLU A 43 -3.84 16.88 -7.20
CA GLU A 43 -2.95 16.72 -6.04
C GLU A 43 -2.59 15.25 -5.82
N CYS A 44 -3.58 14.35 -5.94
CA CYS A 44 -3.36 12.90 -5.87
C CYS A 44 -2.32 12.43 -6.89
N LEU A 45 -2.45 12.85 -8.15
CA LEU A 45 -1.54 12.48 -9.23
C LEU A 45 -0.11 12.96 -8.94
N ALA A 46 0.04 14.21 -8.47
CA ALA A 46 1.34 14.76 -8.12
C ALA A 46 2.00 13.96 -6.98
N ALA A 47 1.25 13.67 -5.91
CA ALA A 47 1.74 12.89 -4.77
C ALA A 47 2.09 11.45 -5.17
N VAL A 48 1.28 10.80 -6.00
CA VAL A 48 1.53 9.44 -6.50
C VAL A 48 2.78 9.40 -7.38
N ARG A 49 2.99 10.38 -8.27
CA ARG A 49 4.21 10.47 -9.07
C ARG A 49 5.46 10.62 -8.19
N ALA A 50 5.37 11.47 -7.16
CA ALA A 50 6.47 11.63 -6.20
C ALA A 50 6.76 10.32 -5.46
N ALA A 51 5.72 9.60 -5.02
CA ALA A 51 5.85 8.30 -4.37
C ALA A 51 6.49 7.25 -5.31
N ILE A 52 6.03 7.14 -6.56
CA ILE A 52 6.61 6.23 -7.57
C ILE A 52 8.09 6.55 -7.81
N ALA A 53 8.45 7.83 -7.92
CA ALA A 53 9.84 8.23 -8.07
C ALA A 53 10.69 7.80 -6.87
N GLY A 54 10.20 7.99 -5.65
CA GLY A 54 10.86 7.52 -4.43
C GLY A 54 11.02 6.00 -4.38
N LEU A 55 9.97 5.25 -4.73
CA LEU A 55 9.99 3.80 -4.80
C LEU A 55 11.04 3.26 -5.81
N ARG A 56 11.18 3.91 -6.97
CA ARG A 56 12.19 3.55 -7.96
C ARG A 56 13.61 3.83 -7.49
N GLN A 57 13.82 4.91 -6.73
CA GLN A 57 15.13 5.27 -6.19
C GLN A 57 15.54 4.43 -4.98
N ALA A 58 14.59 3.81 -4.28
CA ALA A 58 14.84 2.97 -3.11
C ALA A 58 15.58 1.65 -3.43
N GLY A 59 15.80 1.31 -4.71
CA GLY A 59 16.55 0.13 -5.11
C GLY A 59 15.90 -1.19 -4.69
N LEU A 60 14.56 -1.19 -4.57
CA LEU A 60 13.77 -2.35 -4.17
C LEU A 60 13.89 -3.49 -5.20
N SER A 61 13.72 -4.73 -4.72
CA SER A 61 13.49 -5.84 -5.64
C SER A 61 12.19 -5.63 -6.43
N ILE A 62 12.08 -6.25 -7.60
CA ILE A 62 10.87 -6.13 -8.44
C ILE A 62 9.61 -6.54 -7.67
N ALA A 63 9.68 -7.63 -6.88
CA ALA A 63 8.55 -8.06 -6.06
C ALA A 63 8.17 -7.00 -5.02
N ALA A 64 9.15 -6.47 -4.28
CA ALA A 64 8.91 -5.44 -3.27
C ALA A 64 8.38 -4.14 -3.89
N LEU A 65 8.87 -3.74 -5.06
CA LEU A 65 8.36 -2.58 -5.80
C LEU A 65 6.87 -2.77 -6.13
N ASN A 66 6.48 -3.91 -6.70
CA ASN A 66 5.09 -4.17 -7.06
C ASN A 66 4.17 -4.21 -5.83
N THR A 67 4.64 -4.78 -4.71
CA THR A 67 3.90 -4.71 -3.42
C THR A 67 3.71 -3.26 -2.98
N GLN A 68 4.75 -2.43 -3.00
CA GLN A 68 4.64 -1.03 -2.61
C GLN A 68 3.72 -0.23 -3.54
N LEU A 69 3.71 -0.54 -4.85
CA LEU A 69 2.77 0.05 -5.81
C LEU A 69 1.32 -0.36 -5.52
N GLY A 70 1.09 -1.60 -5.06
CA GLY A 70 -0.22 -2.06 -4.61
C GLY A 70 -0.71 -1.28 -3.39
N ILE A 71 0.15 -1.13 -2.37
CA ILE A 71 -0.14 -0.33 -1.17
C ILE A 71 -0.40 1.14 -1.55
N LEU A 72 0.37 1.70 -2.48
CA LEU A 72 0.19 3.06 -2.98
C LEU A 72 -1.18 3.22 -3.67
N ALA A 73 -1.57 2.29 -4.53
CA ALA A 73 -2.88 2.27 -5.17
C ALA A 73 -4.01 2.19 -4.14
N GLY A 74 -3.92 1.26 -3.18
CA GLY A 74 -4.90 1.12 -2.11
C GLY A 74 -5.02 2.40 -1.27
N THR A 75 -3.90 3.03 -0.93
CA THR A 75 -3.88 4.30 -0.18
C THR A 75 -4.54 5.44 -0.96
N ALA A 76 -4.20 5.59 -2.24
CA ALA A 76 -4.77 6.63 -3.09
C ALA A 76 -6.28 6.44 -3.27
N LEU A 77 -6.73 5.21 -3.55
CA LEU A 77 -8.14 4.91 -3.77
C LEU A 77 -8.98 5.06 -2.51
N GLY A 78 -8.48 4.59 -1.37
CA GLY A 78 -9.19 4.70 -0.10
C GLY A 78 -9.36 6.15 0.34
N ALA A 79 -8.35 6.99 0.11
CA ALA A 79 -8.44 8.43 0.37
C ALA A 79 -9.42 9.14 -0.57
N ALA A 80 -9.38 8.76 -1.85
CA ALA A 80 -10.16 9.41 -2.89
C ALA A 80 -11.63 8.96 -2.94
N ALA A 81 -12.02 7.96 -2.14
CA ALA A 81 -13.40 7.53 -2.00
C ALA A 81 -14.36 8.66 -1.55
N ALA A 82 -13.84 9.65 -0.81
CA ALA A 82 -14.61 10.82 -0.36
C ALA A 82 -14.72 11.94 -1.41
N LEU A 83 -14.04 11.83 -2.55
CA LEU A 83 -14.07 12.86 -3.60
C LEU A 83 -15.40 12.84 -4.39
N PRO A 84 -15.81 13.98 -4.97
CA PRO A 84 -16.96 14.02 -5.87
C PRO A 84 -16.73 13.19 -7.13
N ALA A 85 -17.80 12.72 -7.78
CA ALA A 85 -17.73 11.81 -8.92
C ALA A 85 -16.84 12.31 -10.06
N ALA A 86 -16.87 13.60 -10.39
CA ALA A 86 -16.02 14.19 -11.42
C ALA A 86 -14.52 14.05 -11.12
N GLU A 87 -14.13 14.23 -9.85
CA GLU A 87 -12.75 14.02 -9.39
C GLU A 87 -12.39 12.52 -9.38
N ARG A 88 -13.35 11.66 -9.03
CA ARG A 88 -13.16 10.21 -9.06
C ARG A 88 -12.96 9.67 -10.47
N THR A 89 -13.62 10.24 -11.48
CA THR A 89 -13.33 9.97 -12.90
C THR A 89 -11.90 10.34 -13.25
N ALA A 90 -11.41 11.50 -12.77
CA ALA A 90 -10.04 11.94 -13.03
C ALA A 90 -8.95 11.09 -12.33
N LEU A 91 -9.30 10.30 -11.30
CA LEU A 91 -8.40 9.29 -10.69
C LEU A 91 -7.99 8.18 -11.67
N ALA A 92 -8.71 7.98 -12.79
CA ALA A 92 -8.29 7.03 -13.81
C ALA A 92 -6.84 7.30 -14.29
N ASN A 93 -6.43 8.56 -14.34
CA ASN A 93 -5.06 8.94 -14.67
C ASN A 93 -4.06 8.55 -13.58
N VAL A 94 -4.44 8.65 -12.31
CA VAL A 94 -3.63 8.20 -11.18
C VAL A 94 -3.39 6.69 -11.26
N LEU A 95 -4.45 5.92 -11.53
CA LEU A 95 -4.36 4.46 -11.66
C LEU A 95 -3.49 4.01 -12.83
N ARG A 96 -3.61 4.70 -13.98
CA ARG A 96 -2.74 4.45 -15.15
C ARG A 96 -1.28 4.73 -14.85
N GLU A 97 -0.98 5.77 -14.08
CA GLU A 97 0.39 6.10 -13.67
C GLU A 97 0.99 4.98 -12.80
N ILE A 98 0.22 4.46 -11.83
CA ILE A 98 0.66 3.34 -10.98
C ILE A 98 0.81 2.06 -11.82
N ALA A 99 -0.11 1.81 -12.75
CA ALA A 99 -0.03 0.66 -13.66
C ALA A 99 1.23 0.73 -14.52
N ALA A 100 1.54 1.89 -15.10
CA ALA A 100 2.74 2.09 -15.90
C ALA A 100 4.04 1.95 -15.09
N ALA A 101 3.98 2.11 -13.77
CA ALA A 101 5.12 1.87 -12.89
C ALA A 101 5.29 0.41 -12.48
N SER A 102 4.22 -0.39 -12.58
CA SER A 102 4.22 -1.81 -12.24
C SER A 102 4.89 -2.65 -13.32
N THR A 103 5.46 -3.78 -12.91
CA THR A 103 5.92 -4.85 -13.81
C THR A 103 5.11 -6.12 -13.64
N ASN A 104 4.09 -6.12 -12.78
CA ASN A 104 3.20 -7.26 -12.55
C ASN A 104 2.00 -7.15 -13.49
N SER A 105 1.82 -8.13 -14.39
CA SER A 105 0.76 -8.12 -15.40
C SER A 105 -0.65 -8.06 -14.81
N ASP A 106 -0.87 -8.76 -13.71
CA ASP A 106 -2.19 -8.84 -13.07
C ASP A 106 -2.53 -7.51 -12.38
N GLN A 107 -1.54 -6.89 -11.75
CA GLN A 107 -1.66 -5.55 -11.16
C GLN A 107 -1.94 -4.50 -12.26
N ILE A 108 -1.21 -4.54 -13.37
CA ILE A 108 -1.43 -3.65 -14.52
C ILE A 108 -2.85 -3.80 -15.06
N ALA A 109 -3.31 -5.05 -15.28
CA ALA A 109 -4.65 -5.32 -15.79
C ALA A 109 -5.74 -4.83 -14.84
N SER A 110 -5.57 -5.07 -13.54
CA SER A 110 -6.52 -4.67 -12.50
C SER A 110 -6.65 -3.15 -12.41
N LEU A 111 -5.52 -2.43 -12.38
CA LEU A 111 -5.49 -0.97 -12.33
C LEU A 111 -6.06 -0.34 -13.61
N THR A 112 -5.75 -0.91 -14.78
CA THR A 112 -6.25 -0.42 -16.07
C THR A 112 -7.76 -0.64 -16.21
N SER A 113 -8.26 -1.80 -15.76
CA SER A 113 -9.69 -2.10 -15.73
C SER A 113 -10.45 -1.16 -14.79
N LEU A 114 -9.91 -0.92 -13.60
CA LEU A 114 -10.50 0.02 -12.65
C LEU A 114 -10.51 1.46 -13.19
N ALA A 115 -9.43 1.89 -13.86
CA ALA A 115 -9.38 3.20 -14.51
C ALA A 115 -10.51 3.35 -15.55
N ALA A 116 -10.72 2.33 -16.38
CA ALA A 116 -11.82 2.33 -17.35
C ALA A 116 -13.20 2.35 -16.69
N GLN A 117 -13.39 1.64 -15.57
CA GLN A 117 -14.64 1.66 -14.82
C GLN A 117 -14.94 3.05 -14.22
N LEU A 118 -13.93 3.75 -13.70
CA LEU A 118 -14.09 5.12 -13.20
C LEU A 118 -14.41 6.13 -14.32
N GLU A 119 -13.89 5.91 -15.53
CA GLU A 119 -14.24 6.72 -16.70
C GLU A 119 -15.66 6.46 -17.19
N ALA A 120 -16.13 5.22 -17.10
CA ALA A 120 -17.48 4.85 -17.51
C ALA A 120 -18.55 5.31 -16.51
N ASP A 121 -18.36 5.02 -15.22
CA ASP A 121 -19.31 5.36 -14.15
C ASP A 121 -18.60 5.38 -12.78
N ALA A 122 -17.93 6.48 -12.46
CA ALA A 122 -17.23 6.63 -11.18
C ALA A 122 -18.15 6.53 -9.95
N ALA A 123 -19.44 6.89 -10.09
CA ALA A 123 -20.37 6.90 -8.97
C ALA A 123 -20.69 5.49 -8.47
N SER A 124 -20.74 4.51 -9.40
CA SER A 124 -21.10 3.12 -9.12
C SER A 124 -19.94 2.25 -8.62
N VAL A 125 -18.70 2.73 -8.71
CA VAL A 125 -17.52 1.98 -8.24
C VAL A 125 -17.39 2.09 -6.71
N ASP A 126 -17.23 0.96 -6.01
CA ASP A 126 -16.89 0.98 -4.58
C ASP A 126 -15.37 1.08 -4.37
N LEU A 127 -14.87 2.31 -4.31
CA LEU A 127 -13.43 2.55 -4.11
C LEU A 127 -12.91 2.07 -2.76
N THR A 128 -13.77 1.93 -1.74
CA THR A 128 -13.35 1.43 -0.44
C THR A 128 -13.08 -0.07 -0.50
N ALA A 129 -14.00 -0.83 -1.11
CA ALA A 129 -13.82 -2.26 -1.33
C ALA A 129 -12.60 -2.54 -2.22
N VAL A 130 -12.41 -1.74 -3.27
CA VAL A 130 -11.25 -1.87 -4.16
C VAL A 130 -9.94 -1.54 -3.43
N ALA A 131 -9.90 -0.47 -2.62
CA ALA A 131 -8.73 -0.11 -1.83
C ALA A 131 -8.30 -1.22 -0.86
N GLN A 132 -9.27 -1.92 -0.25
CA GLN A 132 -9.00 -3.08 0.60
C GLN A 132 -8.40 -4.25 -0.20
N ALA A 133 -8.89 -4.52 -1.41
CA ALA A 133 -8.34 -5.57 -2.27
C ALA A 133 -6.88 -5.31 -2.69
N PHE A 134 -6.51 -4.04 -2.88
CA PHE A 134 -5.12 -3.64 -3.17
C PHE A 134 -4.21 -3.61 -1.93
N SER A 135 -4.77 -3.40 -0.74
CA SER A 135 -4.00 -3.38 0.52
C SER A 135 -3.81 -4.76 1.14
N ALA A 136 -4.52 -5.78 0.66
CA ALA A 136 -4.47 -7.16 1.15
C ALA A 136 -3.53 -8.09 0.34
N ASN A 137 -2.92 -7.59 -0.74
CA ASN A 137 -1.95 -8.29 -1.59
C ASN A 137 -0.53 -7.74 -1.37
#